data_AF-A0A838BKQ4-F1
#
_entry.id   AF-A0A838BKQ4-F1
#
_cell.length_a   1.000
_cell.length_b   1.000
_cell.length_c   1.000
_cell.angle_alpha   90.00
_cell.angle_beta   90.00
_cell.angle_gamma   90.00
#
_symmetry.space_group_name_H-M   'P 1'
#
loop_
_entity.id
_entity.type
_entity.pdbx_description
1 polymer ?
#
loop_
_entity_poly.entity_id
_entity_poly.type
_entity_poly.pdbx_seq_one_letter_code
_entity_poly.pdbx_strand_id
1 'polypeptide(L)'
;MPSFGLEETMRYGAHTFQGDASGTEATTPETADEFAQHVIEAICHASVTPGIGRRTFERCMRALDFGSTVRVGFRHPAKAEAIDMIWRERERLFEEYNASPDRLRFLATLPWVGPVTKHSLARRLGIYAEHGQRAVA
;
A
#
# COMPACT_ATOMS: atom_id res chain seq x y z
N MET A 1 20.82 -27.24 -38.87
CA MET A 1 20.64 -26.76 -37.48
C MET A 1 20.61 -25.24 -37.52
N PRO A 2 19.52 -24.55 -37.15
CA PRO A 2 19.56 -23.10 -37.05
C PRO A 2 19.95 -22.67 -35.63
N SER A 3 20.84 -21.68 -35.58
CA SER A 3 21.32 -21.00 -34.37
C SER A 3 20.29 -19.97 -33.92
N PHE A 4 19.93 -19.98 -32.63
CA PHE A 4 19.08 -18.96 -32.01
C PHE A 4 19.92 -17.73 -31.66
N GLY A 5 19.75 -16.64 -32.42
CA GLY A 5 20.21 -15.31 -32.05
C GLY A 5 19.07 -14.57 -31.32
N LEU A 6 19.35 -14.12 -30.09
CA LEU A 6 18.56 -13.12 -29.38
C LEU A 6 18.61 -11.80 -30.16
N GLU A 7 17.48 -11.35 -30.70
CA GLU A 7 17.27 -9.92 -30.95
C GLU A 7 16.14 -9.44 -30.06
N GLU A 8 16.57 -8.93 -28.90
CA GLU A 8 15.79 -8.17 -27.95
C GLU A 8 15.47 -6.79 -28.56
N THR A 9 14.37 -6.70 -29.31
CA THR A 9 13.91 -5.42 -29.82
C THR A 9 13.14 -4.69 -28.71
N MET A 10 13.86 -3.84 -27.97
CA MET A 10 13.30 -2.75 -27.17
C MET A 10 12.28 -1.95 -27.99
N ARG A 11 10.98 -2.16 -27.73
CA ARG A 11 9.94 -1.17 -28.01
C ARG A 11 9.64 -0.42 -26.73
N TYR A 12 10.49 0.56 -26.41
CA TYR A 12 10.14 1.61 -25.45
C TYR A 12 9.14 2.54 -26.13
N GLY A 13 7.86 2.16 -26.06
CA GLY A 13 6.76 3.03 -26.42
C GLY A 13 6.74 4.21 -25.47
N ALA A 14 6.99 5.40 -26.01
CA ALA A 14 6.65 6.67 -25.38
C ALA A 14 5.13 6.74 -25.20
N HIS A 15 4.62 6.23 -24.09
CA HIS A 15 3.35 6.64 -23.55
C HIS A 15 3.62 7.75 -22.55
N THR A 16 3.32 8.96 -22.98
CA THR A 16 2.92 10.08 -22.13
C THR A 16 1.95 9.57 -21.06
N PHE A 17 2.50 9.26 -19.88
CA PHE A 17 1.70 8.97 -18.69
C PHE A 17 1.19 10.30 -18.13
N GLN A 18 0.26 10.91 -18.86
CA GLN A 18 -0.68 11.87 -18.30
C GLN A 18 -1.78 11.04 -17.63
N GLY A 19 -1.42 10.37 -16.54
CA GLY A 19 -2.37 9.76 -15.64
C GLY A 19 -2.50 10.68 -14.45
N ASP A 20 -3.63 11.36 -14.33
CA ASP A 20 -4.03 12.14 -13.16
C ASP A 20 -3.52 11.47 -11.89
N ALA A 21 -2.46 12.05 -11.32
CA ALA A 21 -2.19 11.91 -9.91
C ALA A 21 -3.32 12.66 -9.22
N SER A 22 -4.49 12.02 -9.14
CA SER A 22 -5.48 12.33 -8.13
C SER A 22 -4.73 12.18 -6.82
N GLY A 23 -4.27 13.34 -6.32
CA GLY A 23 -3.48 13.44 -5.13
C GLY A 23 -4.23 12.68 -4.06
N THR A 24 -3.62 11.64 -3.53
CA THR A 24 -4.16 11.02 -2.33
C THR A 24 -4.01 12.11 -1.28
N GLU A 25 -5.10 12.82 -1.00
CA GLU A 25 -5.10 13.85 0.03
C GLU A 25 -4.59 13.17 1.29
N ALA A 26 -3.49 13.71 1.82
CA ALA A 26 -2.83 13.11 2.95
C ALA A 26 -3.79 13.23 4.13
N THR A 27 -4.35 12.09 4.54
CA THR A 27 -5.44 12.05 5.52
C THR A 27 -4.92 11.30 6.74
N THR A 28 -4.92 11.97 7.89
CA THR A 28 -4.64 11.30 9.15
C THR A 28 -5.80 10.36 9.44
N PRO A 29 -5.60 9.04 9.59
CA PRO A 29 -6.68 8.11 9.87
C PRO A 29 -7.30 8.41 11.24
N GLU A 30 -8.61 8.51 11.29
CA GLU A 30 -9.39 8.71 12.52
C GLU A 30 -9.81 7.36 13.13
N THR A 31 -9.87 6.31 12.30
CA THR A 31 -10.31 4.98 12.71
C THR A 31 -9.29 3.88 12.38
N ALA A 32 -9.39 2.76 13.11
CA ALA A 32 -8.58 1.57 12.85
C ALA A 32 -8.83 0.99 11.44
N ASP A 33 -10.07 1.09 10.96
CA ASP A 33 -10.45 0.64 9.63
C ASP A 33 -9.78 1.50 8.54
N GLU A 34 -9.82 2.83 8.66
CA GLU A 34 -9.12 3.73 7.73
C GLU A 34 -7.62 3.49 7.73
N PHE A 35 -7.02 3.31 8.91
CA PHE A 35 -5.61 2.96 9.03
C PHE A 35 -5.29 1.66 8.27
N ALA A 36 -6.05 0.58 8.54
CA ALA A 36 -5.85 -0.70 7.86
C ALA A 36 -6.07 -0.59 6.35
N GLN A 37 -7.08 0.17 5.91
CA GLN A 37 -7.35 0.41 4.48
C GLN A 37 -6.14 1.06 3.80
N HIS A 38 -5.56 2.11 4.39
CA HIS A 38 -4.36 2.75 3.85
C HIS A 38 -3.15 1.80 3.77
N VAL A 39 -2.94 0.96 4.79
CA VAL A 39 -1.86 -0.04 4.77
C VAL A 39 -2.10 -1.06 3.65
N ILE A 40 -3.31 -1.62 3.56
CA ILE A 40 -3.66 -2.63 2.56
C ILE A 40 -3.59 -2.05 1.15
N GLU A 41 -4.02 -0.80 0.95
CA GLU A 41 -3.91 -0.11 -0.33
C GLU A 41 -2.44 0.08 -0.73
N ALA A 42 -1.57 0.49 0.20
CA ALA A 42 -0.14 0.62 -0.05
C ALA A 42 0.49 -0.73 -0.45
N ILE A 43 0.09 -1.81 0.21
CA ILE A 43 0.50 -3.18 -0.14
C ILE A 43 -0.03 -3.55 -1.54
N CYS A 44 -1.28 -3.24 -1.88
CA CYS A 44 -1.89 -3.55 -3.17
C CYS A 44 -1.20 -2.81 -4.33
N HIS A 45 -0.78 -1.56 -4.11
CA HIS A 45 -0.06 -0.74 -5.09
C HIS A 45 1.44 -1.09 -5.20
N ALA A 46 1.98 -1.88 -4.29
CA ALA A 46 3.37 -2.29 -4.35
C ALA A 46 3.64 -3.13 -5.61
N SER A 47 4.57 -2.65 -6.45
CA SER A 47 5.10 -3.33 -7.63
C SER A 47 4.11 -3.56 -8.78
N VAL A 48 3.01 -2.80 -8.83
CA VAL A 48 2.01 -2.86 -9.90
C VAL A 48 1.62 -1.46 -10.38
N THR A 49 0.98 -1.38 -11.55
CA THR A 49 0.44 -0.11 -12.04
C THR A 49 -0.72 0.38 -11.16
N PRO A 50 -0.98 1.70 -11.09
CA PRO A 50 -2.04 2.25 -10.24
C PRO A 50 -3.42 1.60 -10.48
N GLY A 51 -3.77 1.34 -11.75
CA GLY A 51 -5.05 0.71 -12.10
C GLY A 51 -5.15 -0.78 -11.72
N ILE A 52 -4.04 -1.49 -11.60
CA ILE A 52 -4.04 -2.87 -11.08
C ILE A 52 -4.08 -2.86 -9.55
N GLY A 53 -3.32 -1.96 -8.91
CA GLY A 53 -3.33 -1.78 -7.46
C GLY A 53 -4.73 -1.48 -6.94
N ARG A 54 -5.41 -0.49 -7.54
CA ARG A 54 -6.77 -0.09 -7.17
C ARG A 54 -7.78 -1.23 -7.29
N ARG A 55 -7.79 -1.92 -8.44
CA ARG A 55 -8.69 -3.07 -8.65
C ARG A 55 -8.43 -4.22 -7.69
N THR A 56 -7.17 -4.40 -7.28
CA THR A 56 -6.80 -5.41 -6.28
C THR A 56 -7.31 -5.01 -4.91
N PHE A 57 -7.08 -3.75 -4.51
CA PHE A 57 -7.59 -3.18 -3.26
C PHE A 57 -9.12 -3.30 -3.14
N GLU A 58 -9.87 -2.89 -4.16
CA GLU A 58 -11.34 -2.98 -4.18
C GLU A 58 -11.86 -4.43 -4.08
N ARG A 59 -11.09 -5.42 -4.55
CA ARG A 59 -11.43 -6.84 -4.38
C ARG A 59 -11.15 -7.30 -2.96
N CYS A 60 -10.06 -6.85 -2.35
CA CYS A 60 -9.73 -7.15 -0.97
C CYS A 60 -10.76 -6.57 -0.02
N MET A 61 -11.13 -5.30 -0.16
CA MET A 61 -12.11 -4.67 0.73
C MET A 61 -13.45 -5.39 0.67
N ARG A 62 -13.92 -5.76 -0.52
CA ARG A 62 -15.13 -6.58 -0.66
C ARG A 62 -15.01 -7.93 0.05
N ALA A 63 -13.89 -8.65 -0.12
CA ALA A 63 -13.71 -9.94 0.54
C ALA A 63 -13.73 -9.78 2.07
N LEU A 64 -13.05 -8.77 2.60
CA LEU A 64 -12.96 -8.50 4.03
C LEU A 64 -14.30 -8.05 4.64
N ASP A 65 -15.08 -7.23 3.92
CA ASP A 65 -16.44 -6.84 4.32
C ASP A 65 -17.37 -8.05 4.45
N PHE A 66 -17.21 -9.06 3.59
CA PHE A 66 -17.93 -10.33 3.70
C PHE A 66 -17.34 -11.30 4.74
N GLY A 67 -16.36 -10.87 5.55
CA GLY A 67 -15.67 -11.72 6.53
C GLY A 67 -14.86 -12.85 5.89
N SER A 68 -14.52 -12.72 4.61
CA SER A 68 -13.76 -13.70 3.84
C SER A 68 -12.28 -13.34 3.76
N THR A 69 -11.42 -14.34 3.53
CA THR A 69 -9.99 -14.12 3.28
C THR A 69 -9.75 -13.45 1.93
N VAL A 70 -8.77 -12.55 1.88
CA VAL A 70 -8.35 -11.92 0.62
C VAL A 70 -7.61 -12.87 -0.33
N ARG A 71 -7.35 -14.12 0.07
CA ARG A 71 -6.73 -15.14 -0.80
C ARG A 71 -7.49 -15.34 -2.12
N VAL A 72 -8.79 -15.10 -2.13
CA VAL A 72 -9.63 -15.18 -3.35
C VAL A 72 -9.21 -14.14 -4.40
N GLY A 73 -8.59 -13.03 -3.99
CA GLY A 73 -8.16 -11.92 -4.85
C GLY A 73 -6.66 -11.92 -5.22
N PHE A 74 -5.82 -12.74 -4.58
CA PHE A 74 -4.36 -12.67 -4.70
C PHE A 74 -3.72 -13.97 -5.21
N ARG A 75 -2.78 -13.83 -6.14
CA ARG A 75 -1.90 -14.94 -6.59
C ARG A 75 -0.80 -15.30 -5.59
N HIS A 76 -0.49 -14.41 -4.63
CA HIS A 76 0.59 -14.59 -3.66
C HIS A 76 0.04 -14.87 -2.26
N PRO A 77 0.17 -16.11 -1.74
CA PRO A 77 -0.46 -16.49 -0.47
C PRO A 77 0.08 -15.68 0.72
N ALA A 78 1.38 -15.39 0.76
CA ALA A 78 1.99 -14.64 1.85
C ALA A 78 1.54 -13.15 1.88
N LYS A 79 1.20 -12.56 0.73
CA LYS A 79 0.65 -11.19 0.66
C LYS A 79 -0.80 -11.16 1.13
N ALA A 80 -1.57 -12.21 0.81
CA ALA A 80 -2.92 -12.38 1.31
C ALA A 80 -2.96 -12.55 2.83
N GLU A 81 -2.09 -13.39 3.38
CA GLU A 81 -1.97 -13.61 4.83
C GLU A 81 -1.62 -12.32 5.58
N ALA A 82 -0.72 -11.51 5.03
CA ALA A 82 -0.38 -10.21 5.62
C ALA A 82 -1.58 -9.26 5.67
N ILE A 83 -2.36 -9.18 4.59
CA ILE A 83 -3.56 -8.35 4.53
C ILE A 83 -4.64 -8.85 5.49
N ASP A 84 -4.87 -10.15 5.54
CA ASP A 84 -5.82 -10.75 6.49
C ASP A 84 -5.40 -10.47 7.95
N MET A 85 -4.10 -10.56 8.26
CA MET A 85 -3.57 -10.21 9.58
C MET A 85 -3.76 -8.74 9.91
N ILE A 86 -3.40 -7.83 8.98
CA ILE A 86 -3.58 -6.39 9.16
C ILE A 86 -5.05 -6.06 9.43
N TRP A 87 -5.97 -6.66 8.68
CA TRP A 87 -7.40 -6.43 8.88
C TRP A 87 -7.89 -6.97 10.22
N ARG A 88 -7.48 -8.19 10.57
CA ARG A 88 -7.88 -8.82 11.85
C ARG A 88 -7.36 -8.05 13.06
N GLU A 89 -6.13 -7.55 12.99
CA GLU A 89 -5.43 -6.90 14.11
C GLU A 89 -5.48 -5.37 14.03
N ARG A 90 -6.33 -4.81 13.15
CA ARG A 90 -6.38 -3.37 12.85
C ARG A 90 -6.51 -2.47 14.07
N GLU A 91 -7.32 -2.86 15.05
CA GLU A 91 -7.49 -2.10 16.30
C GLU A 91 -6.17 -2.01 17.07
N ARG A 92 -5.54 -3.16 17.36
CA ARG A 92 -4.24 -3.22 18.02
C ARG A 92 -3.17 -2.44 17.26
N LEU A 93 -3.09 -2.63 15.94
CA LEU A 93 -2.10 -1.95 15.10
C LEU A 93 -2.30 -0.43 15.08
N PHE A 94 -3.55 0.03 15.10
CA PHE A 94 -3.87 1.45 15.15
C PHE A 94 -3.57 2.07 16.51
N GLU A 95 -3.84 1.36 17.60
CA GLU A 95 -3.44 1.78 18.95
C GLU A 95 -1.91 1.90 19.07
N GLU A 96 -1.17 0.90 18.60
CA GLU A 96 0.31 0.93 18.57
C GLU A 96 0.85 2.06 17.69
N TYR A 97 0.22 2.29 16.53
CA TYR A 97 0.54 3.42 15.66
C TYR A 97 0.38 4.77 16.38
N ASN A 98 -0.75 4.97 17.06
CA ASN A 98 -1.06 6.20 17.78
C ASN A 98 -0.16 6.42 19.01
N ALA A 99 0.20 5.33 19.71
CA ALA A 99 1.11 5.37 20.85
C ALA A 99 2.58 5.54 20.45
N SER A 100 2.95 5.24 19.21
CA SER A 100 4.34 5.29 18.77
C SER A 100 4.85 6.73 18.65
N PRO A 101 5.98 7.08 19.31
CA PRO A 101 6.62 8.38 19.12
C PRO A 101 7.27 8.52 17.74
N ASP A 102 7.63 7.39 17.11
CA ASP A 102 8.16 7.33 15.75
C ASP A 102 7.24 6.47 14.89
N ARG A 103 6.20 7.13 14.35
CA ARG A 103 5.22 6.51 13.45
C ARG A 103 5.88 5.92 12.20
N LEU A 104 6.93 6.56 11.66
CA LEU A 104 7.59 6.08 10.45
C LEU A 104 8.36 4.77 10.71
N ARG A 105 9.01 4.66 11.87
CA ARG A 105 9.65 3.41 12.31
C ARG A 105 8.62 2.32 12.57
N PHE A 106 7.48 2.65 13.18
CA PHE A 106 6.39 1.69 13.36
C PHE A 106 5.88 1.15 12.02
N LEU A 107 5.65 1.99 11.00
CA LEU A 107 5.22 1.51 9.69
C LEU A 107 6.21 0.49 9.06
N ALA A 108 7.50 0.58 9.39
CA ALA A 108 8.50 -0.37 8.91
C ALA A 108 8.45 -1.76 9.58
N THR A 109 7.70 -1.91 10.68
CA THR A 109 7.50 -3.21 11.36
C THR A 109 6.32 -3.99 10.78
N LEU A 110 5.45 -3.32 10.01
CA LEU A 110 4.27 -3.94 9.42
C LEU A 110 4.68 -4.98 8.36
N PRO A 111 3.95 -6.10 8.27
CA PRO A 111 4.26 -7.15 7.31
C PRO A 111 4.16 -6.61 5.88
N TRP A 112 5.10 -6.99 5.01
CA TRP A 112 5.15 -6.58 3.60
C TRP A 112 5.30 -5.06 3.35
N VAL A 113 5.58 -4.28 4.38
CA VAL A 113 5.90 -2.85 4.25
C VAL A 113 7.42 -2.68 4.17
N GLY A 114 7.94 -2.76 2.93
CA GLY A 114 9.35 -2.47 2.63
C GLY A 114 9.67 -0.97 2.62
N PRO A 115 10.94 -0.57 2.42
CA PRO A 115 11.37 0.82 2.47
C PRO A 115 10.57 1.75 1.55
N VAL A 116 10.31 1.33 0.31
CA VAL A 116 9.51 2.13 -0.66
C VAL A 116 8.05 2.22 -0.23
N THR A 117 7.44 1.10 0.17
CA THR A 117 6.04 1.04 0.61
C THR A 117 5.82 1.91 1.85
N LYS A 118 6.76 1.90 2.79
CA LYS A 118 6.75 2.75 4.00
C LYS A 118 6.64 4.23 3.65
N HIS A 119 7.44 4.71 2.70
CA HIS A 119 7.41 6.13 2.29
C HIS A 119 6.15 6.49 1.50
N SER A 120 5.57 5.55 0.75
CA SER A 120 4.26 5.74 0.12
C SER A 120 3.15 5.84 1.17
N LEU A 121 3.15 4.92 2.14
CA LEU A 121 2.17 4.87 3.21
C LEU A 121 2.26 6.10 4.13
N ALA A 122 3.46 6.52 4.51
CA ALA A 122 3.66 7.71 5.34
C ALA A 122 3.15 9.00 4.67
N ARG A 123 3.20 9.09 3.33
CA ARG A 123 2.58 10.20 2.59
C ARG A 123 1.06 10.16 2.67
N ARG A 124 0.47 8.98 2.50
CA ARG A 124 -0.99 8.78 2.58
C ARG A 124 -1.54 9.13 3.96
N LEU A 125 -0.82 8.72 5.01
CA LEU A 125 -1.17 8.94 6.41
C LEU A 125 -0.86 10.36 6.94
N GLY A 126 -0.45 11.32 6.09
CA GLY A 126 -0.19 12.68 6.55
C GLY A 126 1.07 12.89 7.39
N ILE A 127 1.87 11.86 7.66
CA ILE A 127 3.04 11.94 8.57
C ILE A 127 4.00 13.05 8.15
N TYR A 128 4.26 13.22 6.86
CA TYR A 128 5.17 14.27 6.37
C TYR A 128 4.57 15.69 6.46
N ALA A 129 3.24 15.82 6.39
CA ALA A 129 2.57 17.11 6.56
C ALA A 129 2.57 17.54 8.03
N GLU A 130 2.40 16.60 8.97
CA GLU A 130 2.48 16.85 10.42
C GLU A 130 3.88 17.35 10.84
N HIS A 131 4.95 16.77 10.30
CA HIS A 131 6.33 17.17 10.61
C HIS A 131 6.65 18.59 10.10
N GLY A 132 6.07 19.01 8.98
CA GLY A 132 6.25 20.37 8.45
C GLY A 132 5.61 21.45 9.31
N GLN A 133 4.47 21.16 9.96
CA GLN A 133 3.77 22.12 10.83
C GLN A 133 4.47 22.28 12.19
N ARG A 134 5.06 21.21 12.72
CA ARG A 134 5.73 21.19 14.03
C ARG A 134 7.10 21.86 14.06
N ALA A 135 7.71 22.10 12.89
CA ALA A 135 9.00 22.79 12.77
C ALA A 135 8.87 24.32 12.66
N VAL A 136 7.64 24.84 12.56
CA VAL A 136 7.33 26.28 12.37
C VAL A 136 6.71 26.91 13.63
N ALA A 137 6.40 26.10 14.66
CA ALA A 137 5.88 26.54 15.96
C ALA A 137 7.00 26.53 17.02
#